data_AF-A0A819D3T9-F1
#
_entry.id   AF-A0A819D3T9-F1
#
_cell.length_a   1.000
_cell.length_b   1.000
_cell.length_c   1.000
_cell.angle_alpha   90.00
_cell.angle_beta   90.00
_cell.angle_gamma   90.00
#
_symmetry.space_group_name_H-M   'P 1'
#
loop_
_entity.id
_entity.type
_entity.pdbx_description
1 polymer ?
#
loop_
_entity_poly.entity_id
_entity_poly.type
_entity_poly.pdbx_seq_one_letter_code
_entity_poly.pdbx_strand_id
1 'polypeptide(L)'
;MTWDCLVPEPYVGEERSSNDEIRAMEQFARVFAERYSTPGPALYMGSLDEAITHSLFDPSTPCPLVVYVHHDYSIATNIFCEHVLCAEKITTYLAENFIVWAWDRTNDINYQR
;
A
#
# COMPACT_ATOMS: atom_id res chain seq x y z
N MET A 1 13.10 -5.54 -21.86
CA MET A 1 13.23 -4.88 -20.55
C MET A 1 12.97 -5.94 -19.51
N THR A 2 14.02 -6.34 -18.79
CA THR A 2 13.96 -7.39 -17.78
C THR A 2 13.37 -6.80 -16.50
N TRP A 3 12.32 -7.46 -15.99
CA TRP A 3 11.55 -7.08 -14.81
C TRP A 3 12.38 -7.07 -13.51
N ASP A 4 13.60 -7.61 -13.54
CA ASP A 4 14.49 -7.75 -12.38
C ASP A 4 15.05 -6.44 -11.82
N CYS A 5 14.98 -5.32 -12.56
CA CYS A 5 15.58 -4.05 -12.11
C CYS A 5 14.67 -3.18 -11.23
N LEU A 6 13.39 -3.55 -11.06
CA LEU A 6 12.39 -2.76 -10.32
C LEU A 6 11.87 -3.44 -9.05
N VAL A 7 12.41 -4.61 -8.68
CA VAL A 7 12.06 -5.21 -7.37
C VAL A 7 12.88 -4.46 -6.32
N PRO A 8 12.25 -3.62 -5.48
CA PRO A 8 12.99 -2.89 -4.47
C PRO A 8 13.49 -3.87 -3.40
N GLU A 9 14.71 -3.64 -2.89
CA GLU A 9 15.24 -4.44 -1.78
C GLU A 9 14.28 -4.38 -0.58
N PRO A 10 13.96 -5.51 0.07
CA PRO A 10 13.08 -5.52 1.22
C PRO A 10 13.73 -4.71 2.35
N TYR A 11 12.94 -3.85 3.01
CA TYR A 11 13.40 -3.19 4.21
C TYR A 11 13.49 -4.21 5.36
N VAL A 12 14.68 -4.39 5.93
CA VAL A 12 14.95 -5.31 7.04
C VAL A 12 15.35 -4.48 8.27
N GLY A 13 14.41 -4.27 9.19
CA GLY A 13 14.70 -3.70 10.52
C GLY A 13 15.27 -4.75 11.47
N GLU A 14 16.17 -4.35 12.38
CA GLU A 14 16.77 -5.23 13.40
C GLU A 14 15.77 -5.61 14.52
N GLU A 15 14.80 -4.73 14.81
CA GLU A 15 13.62 -4.98 15.67
C GLU A 15 12.41 -4.26 15.05
N ARG A 16 11.36 -5.00 14.66
CA ARG A 16 10.20 -4.42 13.94
C ARG A 16 9.43 -3.43 14.81
N SER A 17 9.56 -2.15 14.50
CA SER A 17 8.86 -1.03 15.15
C SER A 17 7.80 -0.42 14.22
N SER A 18 6.82 0.33 14.76
CA SER A 18 5.87 1.11 13.94
C SER A 18 6.57 2.03 12.93
N ASN A 19 7.79 2.49 13.24
CA ASN A 19 8.62 3.26 12.31
C ASN A 19 9.04 2.46 11.07
N ASP A 20 9.23 1.15 11.18
CA ASP A 20 9.59 0.30 10.06
C ASP A 20 8.42 0.09 9.10
N GLU A 21 7.19 0.02 9.62
CA GLU A 21 5.99 -0.06 8.79
C GLU A 21 5.75 1.22 7.99
N ILE A 22 6.00 2.38 8.60
CA ILE A 22 5.92 3.68 7.93
C ILE A 22 6.94 3.75 6.80
N ARG A 23 8.19 3.36 7.05
CA ARG A 23 9.24 3.33 6.02
C ARG A 23 8.93 2.35 4.89
N ALA A 24 8.39 1.17 5.22
CA ALA A 24 7.96 0.20 4.22
C ALA A 24 6.80 0.75 3.35
N MET A 25 5.87 1.50 3.96
CA MET A 25 4.79 2.17 3.22
C MET A 25 5.32 3.25 2.28
N GLU A 26 6.24 4.10 2.76
CA GLU A 26 6.88 5.13 1.93
C GLU A 26 7.61 4.52 0.73
N GLN A 27 8.35 3.44 0.97
CA GLN A 27 9.02 2.68 -0.07
C GLN A 27 8.03 2.08 -1.07
N PHE A 28 6.95 1.47 -0.58
CA PHE A 28 5.89 0.94 -1.43
C PHE A 28 5.26 2.03 -2.30
N ALA A 29 4.86 3.16 -1.70
CA ALA A 29 4.22 4.25 -2.42
C ALA A 29 5.13 4.83 -3.52
N ARG A 30 6.43 4.97 -3.24
CA ARG A 30 7.42 5.42 -4.23
C ARG A 30 7.50 4.45 -5.41
N VAL A 31 7.70 3.16 -5.14
CA VAL A 31 7.85 2.11 -6.17
C VAL A 31 6.56 1.94 -6.97
N PHE A 32 5.41 2.01 -6.29
CA PHE A 32 4.10 1.97 -6.92
C PHE A 32 3.91 3.14 -7.89
N ALA A 33 4.26 4.36 -7.49
CA ALA A 33 4.16 5.54 -8.33
C ALA A 33 5.11 5.47 -9.54
N GLU A 34 6.34 4.97 -9.35
CA GLU A 34 7.30 4.75 -10.44
C GLU A 34 6.78 3.73 -11.47
N ARG A 35 6.01 2.72 -11.02
CA ARG A 35 5.54 1.62 -11.88
C ARG A 35 4.24 1.88 -12.62
N TYR A 36 3.24 2.46 -11.94
CA TYR A 36 1.88 2.57 -12.49
C TYR A 36 1.51 3.98 -12.97
N SER A 37 2.41 4.96 -12.78
CA SER A 37 2.16 6.38 -13.05
C SER A 37 1.00 6.98 -12.24
N THR A 38 1.01 8.29 -12.03
CA THR A 38 0.05 9.00 -11.17
C THR A 38 -1.20 9.45 -11.95
N PRO A 39 -2.37 9.59 -11.30
CA PRO A 39 -2.60 9.44 -9.84
C PRO A 39 -3.00 8.01 -9.41
N GLY A 40 -2.30 7.49 -8.39
CA GLY A 40 -2.68 6.27 -7.66
C GLY A 40 -3.62 6.55 -6.47
N PRO A 41 -4.06 5.52 -5.72
CA PRO A 41 -4.92 5.71 -4.54
C PRO A 41 -4.19 6.49 -3.43
N ALA A 42 -4.95 7.26 -2.65
CA ALA A 42 -4.43 7.98 -1.48
C ALA A 42 -4.14 6.99 -0.34
N LEU A 43 -2.88 6.61 -0.19
CA LEU A 43 -2.44 5.65 0.83
C LEU A 43 -2.24 6.32 2.19
N TYR A 44 -2.66 5.62 3.25
CA TYR A 44 -2.43 6.01 4.63
C TYR A 44 -0.98 5.75 5.02
N MET A 45 -0.24 6.83 5.30
CA MET A 45 1.18 6.80 5.68
C MET A 45 1.34 6.62 7.19
N GLY A 46 1.03 5.42 7.67
CA GLY A 46 1.09 5.06 9.08
C GLY A 46 1.14 3.55 9.29
N SER A 47 1.25 3.14 10.54
CA SER A 47 1.12 1.72 10.92
C SER A 47 -0.31 1.22 10.74
N LEU A 48 -0.50 -0.10 10.69
CA LEU A 48 -1.85 -0.66 10.59
C LEU A 48 -2.66 -0.43 11.86
N ASP A 49 -2.04 -0.48 13.03
CA ASP A 49 -2.71 -0.18 14.30
C ASP A 49 -3.25 1.25 14.32
N GLU A 50 -2.49 2.22 13.80
CA GLU A 50 -2.95 3.60 13.64
C GLU A 50 -4.09 3.70 12.63
N ALA A 51 -4.00 3.01 11.49
CA ALA A 51 -5.06 3.00 10.47
C ALA A 51 -6.38 2.38 10.99
N ILE A 52 -6.29 1.27 11.75
CA ILE A 52 -7.44 0.66 12.43
C ILE A 52 -8.03 1.62 13.45
N THR A 53 -7.16 2.28 14.22
CA THR A 53 -7.60 3.23 15.24
C THR A 53 -8.34 4.41 14.61
N HIS A 54 -7.82 4.94 13.52
CA HIS A 54 -8.42 6.02 12.77
C HIS A 54 -9.73 5.61 12.07
N SER A 55 -9.85 4.35 11.64
CA SER A 55 -11.05 3.82 10.98
C SER A 55 -12.19 3.54 11.94
N LEU A 56 -11.88 2.94 13.10
CA LEU A 56 -12.88 2.39 14.03
C LEU A 56 -13.15 3.27 15.25
N PHE A 57 -12.18 4.07 15.68
CA PHE A 57 -12.23 4.79 16.97
C PHE A 57 -12.25 6.30 16.82
N ASP A 58 -12.24 6.86 15.61
CA ASP A 58 -12.50 8.29 15.41
C ASP A 58 -14.03 8.54 15.29
N PRO A 59 -14.67 9.11 16.33
CA PRO A 59 -16.10 9.36 16.32
C PRO A 59 -16.52 10.49 15.37
N SER A 60 -15.57 11.29 14.86
CA SER A 60 -15.88 12.41 13.98
C SER A 60 -16.09 11.98 12.52
N THR A 61 -15.42 10.91 12.08
CA THR A 61 -15.47 10.41 10.70
C THR A 61 -15.26 8.90 10.64
N PRO A 62 -16.29 8.07 10.93
CA PRO A 62 -16.17 6.62 10.78
C PRO A 62 -16.00 6.28 9.30
N CYS A 63 -14.78 5.92 8.93
CA CYS A 63 -14.37 5.66 7.56
C CYS A 63 -13.83 4.23 7.47
N PRO A 64 -14.42 3.33 6.68
CA PRO A 64 -13.97 1.94 6.60
C PRO A 64 -12.52 1.83 6.11
N LEU A 65 -11.77 0.87 6.68
CA LEU A 65 -10.41 0.56 6.28
C LEU A 65 -10.39 -0.45 5.12
N VAL A 66 -9.68 -0.11 4.04
CA VAL A 66 -9.34 -1.01 2.94
C VAL A 66 -7.88 -1.40 3.08
N VAL A 67 -7.64 -2.71 3.21
CA VAL A 67 -6.28 -3.28 3.23
C VAL A 67 -5.96 -3.84 1.84
N TYR A 68 -5.01 -3.22 1.14
CA TYR A 68 -4.52 -3.69 -0.15
C TYR A 68 -3.24 -4.50 0.01
N VAL A 69 -3.25 -5.76 -0.41
CA VAL A 69 -2.08 -6.63 -0.37
C VAL A 69 -1.49 -6.75 -1.78
N HIS A 70 -0.29 -6.22 -1.96
CA HIS A 70 0.44 -6.24 -3.21
C HIS A 70 1.37 -7.45 -3.29
N HIS A 71 1.50 -7.99 -4.50
CA HIS A 71 2.45 -9.03 -4.84
C HIS A 71 2.92 -8.84 -6.28
N ASP A 72 4.17 -8.44 -6.46
CA ASP A 72 4.69 -7.98 -7.75
C ASP A 72 4.85 -9.11 -8.79
N TYR A 73 5.11 -10.33 -8.33
CA TYR A 73 5.17 -11.53 -9.17
C TYR A 73 3.79 -11.98 -9.69
N SER A 74 2.70 -11.44 -9.14
CA SER A 74 1.35 -11.73 -9.60
C SER A 74 1.00 -10.84 -10.79
N ILE A 75 0.90 -11.45 -11.97
CA ILE A 75 0.46 -10.77 -13.20
C ILE A 75 -0.93 -10.14 -13.00
N ALA A 76 -1.84 -10.83 -12.30
CA ALA A 76 -3.18 -10.31 -12.01
C ALA A 76 -3.13 -9.05 -11.15
N THR A 77 -2.20 -8.98 -10.19
CA THR A 77 -2.00 -7.80 -9.34
C THR A 77 -1.53 -6.61 -10.15
N ASN A 78 -0.59 -6.82 -11.08
CA ASN A 78 -0.08 -5.76 -11.95
C ASN A 78 -1.17 -5.21 -12.88
N ILE A 79 -1.97 -6.10 -13.51
CA ILE A 79 -3.11 -5.69 -14.34
C ILE A 79 -4.17 -4.95 -13.50
N PHE A 80 -4.44 -5.43 -12.28
CA PHE A 80 -5.38 -4.79 -11.36
C PHE A 80 -4.93 -3.38 -10.96
N CYS A 81 -3.64 -3.20 -10.64
CA CYS A 81 -3.08 -1.88 -10.35
C CYS A 81 -3.33 -0.92 -11.52
N GLU A 82 -2.96 -1.34 -12.73
CA GLU A 82 -2.99 -0.50 -13.93
C GLU A 82 -4.42 -0.16 -14.39
N HIS A 83 -5.33 -1.13 -14.39
CA HIS A 83 -6.65 -0.97 -15.00
C HIS A 83 -7.78 -0.65 -14.01
N VAL A 84 -7.60 -0.99 -12.73
CA VAL A 84 -8.66 -0.86 -11.73
C VAL A 84 -8.24 0.10 -10.62
N LEU A 85 -7.15 -0.18 -9.92
CA LEU A 85 -6.75 0.58 -8.74
C LEU A 85 -6.33 2.02 -9.08
N CYS A 86 -5.65 2.22 -10.22
CA CYS A 86 -5.26 3.53 -10.72
C CYS A 86 -6.32 4.21 -11.61
N ALA A 87 -7.50 3.60 -11.80
CA ALA A 87 -8.57 4.26 -12.52
C ALA A 87 -9.09 5.46 -11.70
N GLU A 88 -9.17 6.64 -12.30
CA GLU A 88 -9.54 7.90 -11.64
C GLU A 88 -10.80 7.78 -10.77
N LYS A 89 -11.85 7.12 -11.29
CA LYS A 89 -13.10 6.91 -10.53
C LYS A 89 -12.88 6.10 -9.25
N ILE A 90 -12.01 5.10 -9.30
CA ILE A 90 -11.70 4.25 -8.15
C ILE A 90 -10.82 5.00 -7.16
N THR A 91 -9.78 5.70 -7.62
CA THR A 91 -8.89 6.46 -6.73
C THR A 91 -9.65 7.58 -6.00
N THR A 92 -10.51 8.33 -6.69
CA THR A 92 -11.38 9.34 -6.07
C THR A 92 -12.35 8.71 -5.08
N TYR A 93 -13.05 7.63 -5.47
CA TYR A 93 -14.01 6.97 -4.59
C TYR A 93 -13.36 6.43 -3.31
N LEU A 94 -12.18 5.82 -3.44
CA LEU A 94 -11.40 5.36 -2.30
C LEU A 94 -10.95 6.51 -1.40
N ALA A 95 -10.44 7.61 -1.97
CA ALA A 95 -9.98 8.75 -1.20
C ALA A 95 -11.10 9.46 -0.41
N GLU A 96 -12.33 9.46 -0.92
CA GLU A 96 -13.46 10.12 -0.28
C GLU A 96 -14.17 9.26 0.78
N ASN A 97 -14.11 7.93 0.64
CA ASN A 97 -14.97 7.02 1.42
C ASN A 97 -14.19 6.00 2.26
N PHE A 98 -12.88 5.86 2.08
CA PHE A 98 -12.08 4.82 2.73
C PHE A 98 -10.73 5.34 3.21
N ILE A 99 -10.23 4.70 4.26
CA ILE A 99 -8.80 4.74 4.60
C ILE A 99 -8.16 3.59 3.84
N VAL A 100 -7.22 3.87 2.93
CA VAL A 100 -6.53 2.81 2.17
C VAL A 100 -5.16 2.58 2.76
N TRP A 101 -4.89 1.36 3.20
CA TRP A 101 -3.59 0.96 3.73
C TRP A 101 -3.04 -0.19 2.88
N ALA A 102 -1.79 -0.09 2.41
CA ALA A 102 -1.20 -1.06 1.48
C ALA A 102 0.01 -1.80 2.05
N TRP A 103 0.17 -3.08 1.70
CA TRP A 103 1.36 -3.86 2.08
C TRP A 103 1.96 -4.58 0.90
N ASP A 104 3.27 -4.50 0.76
CA ASP A 104 4.01 -5.28 -0.22
C ASP A 104 4.43 -6.64 0.35
N ARG A 105 3.81 -7.72 -0.11
CA ARG A 105 4.18 -9.10 0.21
C ARG A 105 5.00 -9.79 -0.87
N THR A 106 5.65 -9.03 -1.74
CA THR A 106 6.48 -9.59 -2.81
C THR A 106 7.65 -10.41 -2.26
N ASN A 107 8.24 -9.99 -1.14
CA ASN A 107 9.33 -10.71 -0.50
C ASN A 107 8.84 -11.49 0.72
N ASP A 108 9.42 -12.68 0.93
CA ASP A 108 9.05 -13.59 2.01
C ASP A 108 9.24 -12.99 3.40
N ILE A 109 10.19 -12.08 3.55
CA ILE A 109 10.43 -11.32 4.78
C ILE A 109 9.15 -10.55 5.18
N ASN A 110 8.35 -10.12 4.21
CA ASN A 110 7.13 -9.33 4.43
C ASN A 110 5.88 -10.20 4.69
N TYR A 111 6.00 -11.54 4.71
CA TYR A 111 4.89 -12.44 5.05
C TYR A 111 4.49 -12.39 6.53
N GLN A 112 5.46 -12.18 7.41
CA GLN A 112 5.26 -12.21 8.86
C GLN A 112 5.00 -10.81 9.41
N ARG A 113 4.08 -10.08 8.79
CA ARG A 113 3.51 -8.95 9.52
C ARG A 113 2.83 -9.47 10.78
#